data_AF-A0A949NPM7-F1
#
_entry.id   AF-A0A949NPM7-F1
#
_cell.length_a   1.000
_cell.length_b   1.000
_cell.length_c   1.000
_cell.angle_alpha   90.00
_cell.angle_beta   90.00
_cell.angle_gamma   90.00
#
_symmetry.space_group_name_H-M   'P 1'
#
loop_
_entity.id
_entity.type
_entity.pdbx_description
1 polymer ?
#
loop_
_entity_poly.entity_id
_entity_poly.type
_entity_poly.pdbx_seq_one_letter_code
_entity_poly.pdbx_strand_id
1 'polypeptide(L)'
;MSKWMQIRVRVEPVYKKSFAKDFPKLYAVVTGLDNSLIDQNPSLMDLVPLVVRLSQEKTLEPGLSNAIEHYGPKIVELHRQISDAVGGWKLGDAEKLLYELEDNFVSFEKELG
;
A
#
# COMPACT_ATOMS: atom_id res chain seq x y z
N MET A 1 18.66 -6.34 23.68
CA MET A 1 17.53 -7.10 23.11
C MET A 1 17.32 -8.35 23.95
N SER A 2 16.07 -8.83 24.12
CA SER A 2 15.78 -10.02 24.92
C SER A 2 16.32 -11.29 24.25
N LYS A 3 16.81 -12.25 25.05
CA LYS A 3 17.46 -13.48 24.58
C LYS A 3 16.50 -14.48 23.95
N TRP A 4 15.20 -14.38 24.27
CA TRP A 4 14.18 -15.37 23.90
C TRP A 4 12.86 -14.75 23.45
N MET A 5 12.76 -13.43 23.44
CA MET A 5 11.50 -12.73 23.19
C MET A 5 11.75 -11.58 22.22
N GLN A 6 10.78 -11.38 21.33
CA GLN A 6 10.76 -10.27 20.40
C GLN A 6 9.39 -9.61 20.47
N ILE A 7 9.39 -8.28 20.50
CA ILE A 7 8.16 -7.53 20.26
C ILE A 7 8.05 -7.31 18.76
N ARG A 8 6.91 -7.70 18.19
CA ARG A 8 6.58 -7.50 16.78
C ARG A 8 5.43 -6.49 16.71
N VAL A 9 5.69 -5.38 16.03
CA VAL A 9 4.65 -4.43 15.62
C VAL A 9 4.45 -4.60 14.13
N ARG A 10 3.20 -4.73 13.70
CA ARG A 10 2.82 -4.95 12.30
C ARG A 10 1.51 -4.24 12.01
N VAL A 11 1.39 -3.73 10.79
CA VAL A 11 0.14 -3.18 10.26
C VAL A 11 -0.62 -4.36 9.67
N GLU A 12 -1.89 -4.51 10.04
CA GLU A 12 -2.75 -5.60 9.57
C GLU A 12 -3.86 -5.01 8.68
N PRO A 13 -4.26 -5.72 7.62
CA PRO A 13 -5.37 -5.30 6.76
C PRO A 13 -6.71 -5.36 7.51
N VAL A 14 -7.51 -4.28 7.44
CA VAL A 14 -8.86 -4.22 8.03
C VAL A 14 -9.89 -3.83 6.96
N TYR A 15 -9.94 -4.63 5.90
CA TYR A 15 -10.93 -4.47 4.83
C TYR A 15 -12.35 -4.71 5.35
N LYS A 16 -13.34 -3.97 4.80
CA LYS A 16 -14.76 -4.18 5.15
C LYS A 16 -15.27 -5.52 4.63
N LYS A 17 -14.76 -5.94 3.46
CA LYS A 17 -15.12 -7.22 2.84
C LYS A 17 -13.88 -8.05 2.51
N SER A 18 -13.06 -7.54 1.59
CA SER A 18 -11.81 -8.15 1.11
C SER A 18 -11.10 -7.16 0.21
N PHE A 19 -9.79 -7.34 0.00
CA PHE A 19 -9.02 -6.48 -0.92
C PHE A 19 -9.68 -6.43 -2.30
N ALA A 20 -10.04 -7.59 -2.85
CA ALA A 20 -10.71 -7.71 -4.15
C ALA A 20 -12.04 -6.94 -4.27
N LYS A 21 -12.76 -6.71 -3.17
CA LYS A 21 -14.07 -6.05 -3.16
C LYS A 21 -13.99 -4.56 -2.84
N ASP A 22 -13.06 -4.18 -1.96
CA ASP A 22 -12.90 -2.80 -1.52
C ASP A 22 -11.99 -2.02 -2.50
N PHE A 23 -11.09 -2.71 -3.22
CA PHE A 23 -10.17 -2.14 -4.21
C PHE A 23 -10.12 -3.00 -5.51
N PRO A 24 -11.23 -3.14 -6.25
CA PRO A 24 -11.34 -4.06 -7.38
C PRO A 24 -10.39 -3.78 -8.56
N LYS A 25 -10.06 -2.51 -8.84
CA LYS A 25 -9.19 -2.14 -9.98
C LYS A 25 -7.73 -2.36 -9.63
N LEU A 26 -7.31 -1.94 -8.44
CA LEU A 26 -6.02 -2.31 -7.86
C LEU A 26 -5.84 -3.82 -7.81
N TYR A 27 -6.89 -4.55 -7.39
CA TYR A 27 -6.87 -6.00 -7.43
C TYR A 27 -6.60 -6.52 -8.85
N ALA A 28 -7.29 -6.01 -9.88
CA ALA A 28 -7.03 -6.39 -11.26
C ALA A 28 -5.58 -6.13 -11.69
N VAL A 29 -5.02 -4.96 -11.35
CA VAL A 29 -3.61 -4.62 -11.62
C VAL A 29 -2.66 -5.60 -10.92
N VAL A 30 -2.88 -5.86 -9.63
CA VAL A 30 -2.07 -6.81 -8.84
C VAL A 30 -2.15 -8.21 -9.46
N THR A 31 -3.35 -8.68 -9.83
CA THR A 31 -3.52 -10.01 -10.44
C THR A 31 -2.87 -10.16 -11.80
N GLY A 32 -2.76 -9.06 -12.57
CA GLY A 32 -2.05 -9.07 -13.84
C GLY A 32 -0.54 -9.20 -13.70
N LEU A 33 0.02 -8.83 -12.53
CA LEU A 33 1.46 -8.66 -12.31
C LEU A 33 2.06 -9.70 -11.36
N ASP A 34 1.37 -9.98 -10.25
CA ASP A 34 1.85 -10.85 -9.19
C ASP A 34 0.70 -11.50 -8.42
N ASN A 35 0.42 -12.77 -8.74
CA ASN A 35 -0.63 -13.53 -8.07
C ASN A 35 -0.30 -13.92 -6.62
N SER A 36 0.96 -13.81 -6.18
CA SER A 36 1.35 -14.25 -4.83
C SER A 36 0.79 -13.36 -3.71
N LEU A 37 0.49 -12.09 -4.04
CA LEU A 37 -0.08 -11.12 -3.10
C LEU A 37 -1.60 -11.31 -2.90
N ILE A 38 -2.29 -12.03 -3.78
CA ILE A 38 -3.75 -12.19 -3.77
C ILE A 38 -4.22 -13.10 -2.65
N ASP A 39 -3.51 -14.21 -2.44
CA ASP A 39 -3.95 -15.29 -1.55
C ASP A 39 -3.98 -14.86 -0.06
N GLN A 40 -3.53 -13.65 0.26
CA GLN A 40 -3.30 -13.20 1.64
C GLN A 40 -4.10 -11.96 2.08
N ASN A 41 -4.93 -11.34 1.22
CA ASN A 41 -5.52 -10.01 1.49
C ASN A 41 -4.43 -9.02 2.00
N PRO A 42 -3.50 -8.60 1.14
CA PRO A 42 -2.32 -7.85 1.56
C PRO A 42 -2.74 -6.52 2.20
N SER A 43 -1.98 -5.98 3.14
CA SER A 43 -2.22 -4.60 3.60
C SER A 43 -1.84 -3.60 2.50
N LEU A 44 -2.36 -2.38 2.56
CA LEU A 44 -1.95 -1.33 1.63
C LEU A 44 -0.45 -1.03 1.70
N MET A 45 0.18 -1.25 2.87
CA MET A 45 1.64 -1.14 3.03
C MET A 45 2.38 -2.18 2.18
N ASP A 46 1.86 -3.42 2.12
CA ASP A 46 2.45 -4.51 1.33
C ASP A 46 2.35 -4.28 -0.18
N LEU A 47 1.45 -3.38 -0.62
CA LEU A 47 1.29 -2.99 -2.03
C LEU A 47 2.25 -1.88 -2.48
N VAL A 48 2.89 -1.15 -1.55
CA VAL A 48 3.77 -0.04 -1.90
C VAL A 48 4.98 -0.48 -2.76
N PRO A 49 5.65 -1.62 -2.51
CA PRO A 49 6.68 -2.11 -3.40
C PRO A 49 6.20 -2.33 -4.85
N LEU A 50 4.94 -2.74 -5.03
CA LEU A 50 4.35 -2.86 -6.36
C LEU A 50 4.19 -1.48 -7.03
N VAL A 51 3.74 -0.46 -6.29
CA VAL A 51 3.65 0.91 -6.79
C VAL A 51 5.02 1.44 -7.24
N VAL A 52 6.08 1.15 -6.47
CA VAL A 52 7.46 1.50 -6.85
C VAL A 52 7.91 0.77 -8.10
N ARG A 53 7.58 -0.52 -8.23
CA ARG A 53 7.90 -1.29 -9.44
C ARG A 53 7.19 -0.72 -10.65
N LEU A 54 5.90 -0.42 -10.53
CA LEU A 54 5.09 0.13 -11.61
C LEU A 54 5.60 1.50 -12.07
N SER A 55 6.04 2.37 -11.16
CA SER A 55 6.59 3.68 -11.55
C SER A 55 7.89 3.60 -12.37
N GLN A 56 8.53 2.43 -12.44
CA GLN A 56 9.72 2.18 -13.25
C GLN A 56 9.39 1.52 -14.59
N GLU A 57 8.15 1.06 -14.81
CA GLU A 57 7.73 0.42 -16.05
C GLU A 57 7.41 1.46 -17.13
N LYS A 58 7.93 1.23 -18.34
CA LYS A 58 7.78 2.18 -19.48
C LYS A 58 6.54 1.93 -20.34
N THR A 59 5.85 0.82 -20.11
CA THR A 59 4.75 0.31 -20.94
C THR A 59 3.52 0.05 -20.09
N LEU A 60 3.15 1.02 -19.25
CA LEU A 60 1.90 1.00 -18.52
C LEU A 60 0.77 1.54 -19.39
N GLU A 61 -0.43 1.01 -19.16
CA GLU A 61 -1.66 1.59 -19.71
C GLU A 61 -1.76 3.07 -19.26
N PRO A 62 -2.20 4.00 -20.13
CA PRO A 62 -2.16 5.43 -19.84
C PRO A 62 -2.83 5.83 -18.52
N GLY A 63 -3.97 5.22 -18.18
CA GLY A 63 -4.67 5.49 -16.93
C GLY A 63 -3.88 5.05 -15.68
N LEU A 64 -3.21 3.90 -15.75
CA LEU A 64 -2.35 3.42 -14.68
C LEU A 64 -1.07 4.27 -14.56
N SER A 65 -0.47 4.66 -15.69
CA SER A 65 0.70 5.56 -15.70
C SER A 65 0.39 6.89 -15.02
N ASN A 66 -0.72 7.53 -15.39
CA ASN A 66 -1.13 8.82 -14.82
C ASN A 66 -1.39 8.71 -13.31
N ALA A 67 -2.13 7.69 -12.88
CA ALA A 67 -2.41 7.47 -11.46
C ALA A 67 -1.12 7.24 -10.65
N ILE A 68 -0.15 6.48 -11.20
CA ILE A 68 1.15 6.23 -10.57
C ILE A 68 1.99 7.51 -10.50
N GLU A 69 2.01 8.33 -11.56
CA GLU A 69 2.71 9.61 -11.55
C GLU A 69 2.12 10.57 -10.53
N HIS A 70 0.79 10.60 -10.39
CA HIS A 70 0.09 11.53 -9.51
C HIS A 70 0.21 11.14 -8.02
N TYR A 71 -0.05 9.87 -7.68
CA TYR A 71 -0.12 9.44 -6.27
C TYR A 71 1.08 8.63 -5.81
N GLY A 72 1.81 7.99 -6.72
CA GLY A 72 2.93 7.10 -6.40
C GLY A 72 3.98 7.75 -5.50
N PRO A 73 4.50 8.96 -5.80
CA PRO A 73 5.48 9.63 -4.95
C PRO A 73 4.98 9.83 -3.51
N LYS A 74 3.70 10.19 -3.33
CA LYS A 74 3.12 10.42 -2.01
C LYS A 74 2.90 9.12 -1.25
N ILE A 75 2.45 8.06 -1.93
CA ILE A 75 2.29 6.72 -1.35
C ILE A 75 3.64 6.19 -0.82
N VAL A 76 4.71 6.35 -1.60
CA VAL A 76 6.06 5.90 -1.21
C VAL A 76 6.59 6.68 0.00
N GLU A 77 6.38 8.00 0.02
CA GLU A 77 6.79 8.82 1.16
C GLU A 77 5.99 8.49 2.43
N LEU A 78 4.68 8.27 2.33
CA LEU A 78 3.84 7.84 3.45
C LEU A 78 4.29 6.49 4.01
N HIS A 79 4.59 5.52 3.14
CA HIS A 79 5.13 4.22 3.56
C HIS A 79 6.42 4.36 4.38
N ARG A 80 7.34 5.23 3.95
CA ARG A 80 8.57 5.54 4.68
C ARG A 80 8.26 6.16 6.05
N GLN A 81 7.39 7.17 6.09
CA GLN A 81 7.01 7.86 7.33
C GLN A 81 6.30 6.93 8.33
N ILE A 82 5.42 6.04 7.85
CA ILE A 82 4.75 5.03 8.68
C ILE A 82 5.78 4.05 9.24
N SER A 83 6.69 3.55 8.41
CA SER A 83 7.76 2.64 8.84
C SER A 83 8.64 3.28 9.93
N ASP A 84 9.00 4.55 9.76
CA ASP A 84 9.76 5.33 10.75
C ASP A 84 8.96 5.54 12.04
N ALA A 85 7.67 5.87 11.95
CA ALA A 85 6.81 6.07 13.11
C ALA A 85 6.61 4.76 13.90
N VAL A 86 6.40 3.63 13.22
CA VAL A 86 6.30 2.31 13.83
C VAL A 86 7.61 1.91 14.48
N GLY A 87 8.74 2.06 13.78
CA GLY A 87 10.08 1.77 14.31
C GLY A 87 10.47 2.67 15.49
N GLY A 88 9.99 3.91 15.48
CA GLY A 88 10.16 4.90 16.56
C GLY A 88 9.11 4.81 17.68
N TRP A 89 8.22 3.81 17.65
CA TRP A 89 7.14 3.61 18.64
C TRP A 89 6.15 4.79 18.78
N LYS A 90 6.04 5.61 17.72
CA LYS A 90 5.09 6.72 17.63
C LYS A 90 3.77 6.26 17.03
N LEU A 91 3.08 5.34 17.71
CA LEU A 91 1.91 4.65 17.16
C LEU A 91 0.75 5.61 16.80
N GLY A 92 0.57 6.69 17.56
CA GLY A 92 -0.44 7.70 17.24
C GLY A 92 -0.13 8.52 15.97
N ASP A 93 1.15 8.71 15.65
CA ASP A 93 1.55 9.34 14.39
C ASP A 93 1.41 8.35 13.24
N ALA A 94 1.80 7.09 13.46
CA ALA A 94 1.62 6.01 12.49
C ALA A 94 0.14 5.84 12.10
N GLU A 95 -0.79 5.91 13.05
CA GLU A 95 -2.23 5.81 12.77
C GLU A 95 -2.72 6.95 11.87
N LYS A 96 -2.31 8.19 12.14
CA LYS A 96 -2.67 9.35 11.29
C LYS A 96 -2.14 9.20 9.87
N LEU A 97 -0.89 8.74 9.74
CA LEU A 97 -0.26 8.52 8.44
C LEU A 97 -0.91 7.35 7.69
N LEU A 98 -1.38 6.31 8.39
CA LEU A 98 -2.14 5.21 7.80
C LEU A 98 -3.47 5.71 7.21
N TYR A 99 -4.21 6.58 7.91
CA TYR A 99 -5.42 7.19 7.32
C TYR A 99 -5.09 8.00 6.05
N GLU A 100 -4.00 8.76 6.05
CA GLU A 100 -3.58 9.49 4.85
C GLU A 100 -3.18 8.55 3.70
N LEU A 101 -2.54 7.42 4.01
CA LEU A 101 -2.21 6.38 3.03
C LEU A 101 -3.47 5.76 2.44
N GLU A 102 -4.46 5.44 3.27
CA GLU A 102 -5.76 4.93 2.84
C GLU A 102 -6.46 5.90 1.88
N ASP A 103 -6.51 7.19 2.21
CA ASP A 103 -7.11 8.22 1.36
C ASP A 103 -6.42 8.33 -0.01
N ASN A 104 -5.08 8.20 -0.04
CA ASN A 104 -4.32 8.19 -1.28
C ASN A 104 -4.62 6.94 -2.12
N PHE A 105 -4.70 5.75 -1.52
CA PHE A 105 -5.07 4.54 -2.24
C PHE A 105 -6.53 4.56 -2.73
N VAL A 106 -7.45 5.15 -1.97
CA VAL A 106 -8.84 5.36 -2.42
C VAL A 106 -8.89 6.32 -3.61
N SER A 107 -8.07 7.37 -3.61
CA SER A 107 -7.99 8.31 -4.72
C SER A 107 -7.33 7.68 -5.95
N PHE A 108 -6.26 6.90 -5.73
CA PHE A 108 -5.60 6.11 -6.75
C PHE A 108 -6.57 5.13 -7.44
N GLU A 109 -7.33 4.36 -6.65
CA GLU A 109 -8.37 3.45 -7.15
C GLU A 109 -9.43 4.17 -8.00
N LYS A 110 -9.81 5.40 -7.64
CA LYS A 110 -10.75 6.18 -8.45
C LYS A 110 -10.14 6.61 -9.78
N GLU A 111 -8.88 7.02 -9.79
CA GLU A 111 -8.19 7.50 -11.01
C GLU A 111 -7.86 6.38 -12.00
N LEU A 112 -7.74 5.13 -11.53
CA LEU A 112 -7.55 3.96 -12.40
C LEU A 112 -8.67 3.69 -13.42
N GLY A 113 -9.77 4.45 -13.40
CA GLY A 113 -10.88 4.38 -14.38
C GLY A 113 -12.12 3.75 -13.80
#